data_AF-A0A2A2GJP7-F1
#
_entry.id   AF-A0A2A2GJP7-F1
#
_cell.length_a   1.000
_cell.length_b   1.000
_cell.length_c   1.000
_cell.angle_alpha   90.00
_cell.angle_beta   90.00
_cell.angle_gamma   90.00
#
_symmetry.space_group_name_H-M   'P 1'
#
loop_
_entity.id
_entity.type
_entity.pdbx_description
1 polymer ?
#
loop_
_entity_poly.entity_id
_entity_poly.type
_entity_poly.pdbx_seq_one_letter_code
_entity_poly.pdbx_strand_id
1 'polypeptide(L)' 'MSRTETSADHLVSALSGDAELQTRKERVLAARILLILAMVVVLVIVVVALFGLPALTMIALLATVVVMGLLIAYAAGF' A
#
# COMPACT_ATOMS: atom_id res chain seq x y z
N MET A 1 4.52 31.52 -36.71
CA MET A 1 4.90 30.13 -36.44
C MET A 1 5.56 29.93 -35.08
N SER A 2 6.28 30.91 -34.50
CA SER A 2 7.03 30.74 -33.24
C SER A 2 6.22 30.64 -31.94
N ARG A 3 5.04 31.26 -31.83
CA ARG A 3 4.27 31.30 -30.57
C ARG A 3 3.70 29.94 -30.15
N THR A 4 3.35 29.12 -31.15
CA THR A 4 2.84 27.76 -30.98
C THR A 4 3.93 26.78 -30.57
N GLU A 5 5.16 26.93 -31.08
CA GLU A 5 6.31 26.10 -30.67
C GLU A 5 6.70 26.38 -29.22
N THR A 6 6.84 27.65 -28.83
CA THR A 6 7.12 28.03 -27.44
C THR A 6 6.03 27.54 -26.47
N SER A 7 4.76 27.61 -26.86
CA SER A 7 3.66 27.12 -26.02
C SER A 7 3.68 25.59 -25.87
N ALA A 8 4.05 24.86 -26.93
CA ALA A 8 4.20 23.41 -26.89
C ALA A 8 5.36 23.00 -25.97
N ASP A 9 6.49 23.69 -26.02
CA ASP A 9 7.66 23.40 -25.15
C ASP A 9 7.35 23.62 -23.66
N HIS A 10 6.62 24.69 -23.33
CA HIS A 10 6.19 24.95 -21.95
C HIS A 10 5.19 23.91 -21.43
N LEU A 11 4.27 23.44 -22.28
CA LEU A 11 3.33 22.38 -21.92
C LEU A 11 4.04 21.03 -21.72
N VAL A 12 4.97 20.68 -22.61
CA VAL A 12 5.77 19.45 -22.48
C VAL A 12 6.61 19.48 -21.22
N SER A 13 7.26 20.61 -20.90
CA SER A 13 8.04 20.79 -19.67
C SER A 13 7.17 20.71 -18.40
N ALA A 14 5.98 21.30 -18.41
CA ALA A 14 5.06 21.23 -17.27
C ALA A 14 4.52 19.81 -17.04
N LEU A 15 4.16 19.09 -18.10
CA LEU A 15 3.66 17.72 -18.04
C LEU A 15 4.74 16.71 -17.63
N SER A 16 5.97 16.88 -18.13
CA SER A 16 7.10 16.03 -17.75
C SER A 16 7.52 16.25 -16.29
N GLY A 17 7.53 17.50 -15.82
CA GLY A 17 7.75 17.79 -14.40
C GLY A 17 6.68 17.21 -13.48
N ASP A 18 5.40 17.27 -13.87
CA ASP A 18 4.30 16.71 -13.08
C ASP A 18 4.33 15.17 -13.05
N ALA A 19 4.67 14.53 -14.17
CA ALA A 19 4.84 13.07 -14.25
C ALA A 19 5.97 12.55 -13.34
N GLU A 20 7.10 13.27 -13.26
CA GLU A 20 8.17 12.92 -12.33
C GLU A 20 7.77 13.10 -10.85
N LEU A 21 7.00 14.16 -10.55
CA LEU A 21 6.48 14.40 -9.21
C LEU A 21 5.45 13.35 -8.80
N GLN A 22 4.56 12.94 -9.71
CA GLN A 22 3.60 11.85 -9.49
C GLN A 22 4.33 10.53 -9.21
N THR A 23 5.32 10.17 -10.03
CA THR A 23 6.14 8.97 -9.84
C THR A 23 6.85 8.98 -8.48
N ARG A 24 7.36 10.14 -8.04
CA ARG A 24 8.01 10.29 -6.73
C ARG A 24 7.01 10.11 -5.57
N LYS A 25 5.80 10.67 -5.68
CA LYS A 25 4.73 10.50 -4.68
C LYS A 25 4.27 9.05 -4.58
N GLU A 26 4.09 8.37 -5.72
CA GLU A 26 3.73 6.95 -5.76
C GLU A 26 4.81 6.07 -5.12
N ARG A 27 6.10 6.35 -5.40
CA ARG A 27 7.23 5.67 -4.75
C ARG A 27 7.23 5.87 -3.24
N VAL A 28 6.95 7.09 -2.76
CA VAL A 28 6.86 7.37 -1.31
C VAL A 28 5.68 6.63 -0.68
N LEU A 29 4.53 6.57 -1.35
CA LEU A 29 3.38 5.82 -0.87
C LEU A 29 3.66 4.32 -0.81
N ALA A 30 4.20 3.75 -1.89
CA ALA A 30 4.61 2.34 -1.94
C ALA A 30 5.64 2.02 -0.84
N ALA A 31 6.64 2.88 -0.65
CA ALA A 31 7.63 2.72 0.40
C ALA A 31 6.99 2.74 1.80
N ARG A 32 6.01 3.63 2.05
CA ARG A 32 5.27 3.66 3.33
C ARG A 32 4.46 2.39 3.56
N ILE A 33 3.76 1.90 2.54
CA ILE A 33 2.99 0.64 2.62
C ILE A 33 3.94 -0.51 2.96
N LEU A 34 5.06 -0.62 2.25
CA LEU A 34 6.06 -1.66 2.51
C LEU A 34 6.68 -1.54 3.91
N LEU A 35 6.94 -0.32 4.39
CA LEU A 35 7.47 -0.09 5.74
C LEU A 35 6.45 -0.54 6.80
N ILE A 36 5.18 -0.15 6.66
CA ILE A 36 4.11 -0.57 7.58
C ILE A 36 3.99 -2.10 7.58
N LEU A 37 3.98 -2.72 6.40
CA LEU A 37 3.94 -4.17 6.28
C LEU A 37 5.13 -4.83 6.98
N ALA A 38 6.35 -4.33 6.75
CA ALA A 38 7.56 -4.84 7.41
C ALA A 38 7.46 -4.70 8.94
N MET A 39 6.95 -3.57 9.45
CA MET A 39 6.75 -3.35 10.88
C MET A 39 5.76 -4.36 11.46
N VAL A 40 4.64 -4.62 10.79
CA VAL A 40 3.65 -5.63 11.20
C VAL A 40 4.26 -7.03 11.25
N VAL A 41 5.06 -7.40 10.25
CA VAL A 41 5.76 -8.69 10.22
C VAL A 41 6.71 -8.82 11.40
N VAL A 42 7.52 -7.80 11.68
CA VAL A 42 8.43 -7.79 12.84
C VAL A 42 7.65 -7.92 14.14
N LEU A 43 6.53 -7.21 14.29
CA LEU A 43 5.67 -7.30 15.47
C LEU A 43 5.13 -8.73 15.66
N VAL A 44 4.65 -9.37 14.60
CA VAL A 44 4.20 -10.77 14.66
C VAL A 44 5.33 -11.69 15.08
N ILE A 45 6.53 -11.53 14.53
CA ILE A 45 7.71 -12.31 14.92
C ILE A 45 8.03 -12.12 16.40
N VAL A 46 8.01 -10.89 16.91
CA VAL A 46 8.26 -10.60 18.33
C VAL A 46 7.20 -11.25 19.22
N VAL A 47 5.93 -11.13 18.87
CA VAL A 47 4.83 -11.76 19.61
C VAL A 47 5.00 -13.29 19.62
N VAL A 48 5.30 -13.90 18.48
CA VAL A 48 5.54 -15.34 18.40
C VAL A 48 6.81 -15.74 19.17
N ALA A 49 7.86 -14.91 19.19
CA ALA A 49 9.06 -15.19 19.97
C ALA A 49 8.80 -15.14 21.49
N LEU A 50 7.93 -14.23 21.95
CA LEU A 50 7.58 -14.06 23.37
C LEU A 50 6.59 -15.12 23.87
N PHE A 51 5.59 -15.46 23.05
CA PHE A 51 4.46 -16.31 23.44
C PHE A 51 4.47 -17.69 22.77
N GLY A 52 5.40 -17.93 21.85
CA GLY A 52 5.57 -19.19 21.15
C GLY A 52 4.49 -19.49 20.11
N LEU A 53 4.34 -20.78 19.81
CA LEU A 53 3.36 -21.31 18.87
C LEU A 53 1.90 -20.92 19.20
N PRO A 54 1.44 -20.86 20.47
CA PRO A 54 0.06 -20.46 20.79
C PRO A 54 -0.33 -19.10 20.24
N ALA A 55 0.57 -18.11 20.25
CA ALA A 55 0.27 -16.79 19.68
C ALA A 55 0.07 -16.84 18.17
N LEU A 56 0.85 -17.67 17.46
CA LEU A 56 0.66 -17.89 16.03
C LEU A 56 -0.73 -18.48 15.74
N THR A 57 -1.17 -19.44 16.56
CA THR A 57 -2.51 -20.02 16.45
C THR A 57 -3.61 -18.97 16.67
N MET A 58 -3.47 -18.10 17.66
CA MET A 58 -4.46 -17.04 17.92
C MET A 58 -4.54 -16.03 16.75
N ILE A 59 -3.40 -15.65 16.17
CA ILE A 59 -3.36 -14.78 15.00
C ILE A 59 -4.04 -15.46 13.79
N ALA A 60 -3.77 -16.75 13.57
CA ALA A 60 -4.39 -17.51 12.48
C ALA A 60 -5.92 -17.64 12.64
N LEU A 61 -6.39 -17.87 13.87
CA LEU A 61 -7.82 -17.90 14.18
C LEU A 61 -8.48 -16.55 13.92
N LEU A 62 -7.85 -15.45 14.36
CA LEU A 62 -8.34 -14.10 14.09
C LEU A 62 -8.44 -13.83 12.57
N ALA A 63 -7.42 -14.19 11.81
CA ALA A 63 -7.43 -14.05 10.35
C ALA A 63 -8.57 -14.85 9.70
N THR A 64 -8.86 -16.04 10.22
CA THR A 64 -9.98 -16.86 9.74
C THR A 64 -11.32 -16.18 9.99
N VAL A 65 -11.53 -15.59 11.17
CA VAL A 65 -12.75 -14.82 11.49
C VAL A 65 -12.90 -13.62 10.56
N VAL A 66 -11.81 -12.91 10.27
CA VAL A 66 -11.82 -11.78 9.31
C VAL A 66 -12.23 -12.25 7.92
N VAL A 67 -11.59 -13.29 7.38
CA VAL A 67 -11.93 -13.83 6.05
C VAL A 67 -13.37 -14.33 6.03
N MET A 68 -13.82 -15.04 7.06
CA MET A 68 -15.20 -15.49 7.16
C MET A 68 -16.17 -14.31 7.14
N GLY A 69 -15.89 -13.24 7.90
CA GLY A 69 -16.68 -12.02 7.89
C GLY A 69 -16.73 -11.36 6.51
N LEU A 70 -15.60 -11.32 5.80
CA LEU A 70 -15.55 -10.82 4.41
C LEU A 70 -16.39 -11.66 3.46
N LEU A 71 -16.34 -13.00 3.58
CA LEU A 71 -17.14 -13.90 2.74
C LEU A 71 -18.64 -13.77 3.05
N ILE A 72 -19.00 -13.60 4.32
CA ILE A 72 -20.39 -13.33 4.73
C ILE A 72 -20.85 -11.99 4.15
N ALA A 73 -20.05 -10.94 4.28
CA ALA A 73 -20.37 -9.62 3.73
C ALA A 73 -20.57 -9.69 2.21
N TYR A 74 -19.66 -10.37 1.51
CA TYR A 74 -19.75 -10.62 0.08
C TYR A 74 -21.03 -11.39 -0.29
N ALA A 75 -21.35 -12.46 0.44
CA ALA A 75 -22.56 -13.25 0.19
C ALA A 75 -23.85 -12.48 0.50
N ALA A 76 -23.81 -11.53 1.43
CA ALA A 76 -24.92 -10.64 1.76
C ALA A 76 -25.08 -9.46 0.77
N GLY A 77 -24.12 -9.26 -0.15
CA GLY A 77 -24.17 -8.21 -1.15
C GLY A 77 -23.75 -6.81 -0.66
N PHE A 78 -22.94 -6.74 0.41
CA PHE A 78 -22.27 -5.51 0.83
C PHE A 78 -21.04 -5.20 -0.03
#